data_AF-A0A950QZ18-F1
#
_entry.id   AF-A0A950QZ18-F1
#
_cell.length_a   1.000
_cell.length_b   1.000
_cell.length_c   1.000
_cell.angle_alpha   90.00
_cell.angle_beta   90.00
_cell.angle_gamma   90.00
#
_symmetry.space_group_name_H-M   'P 1'
#
loop_
_entity.id
_entity.type
_entity.pdbx_description
1 polymer ?
#
loop_
_entity_poly.entity_id
_entity_poly.type
_entity_poly.pdbx_seq_one_letter_code
_entity_poly.pdbx_strand_id
1 'polypeptide(L)' 'MFSRHVSRYIPAYLDGQLAEADARRTELHLNTCARCRTECDEVKRGRDLLLHVPPIEAPASIWSSIERVLEQSGSGT' A
#
# COMPACT_ATOMS: atom_id res chain seq x y z
N MET A 1 12.55 -12.96 9.45
CA MET A 1 12.72 -14.33 8.88
C MET A 1 11.45 -14.76 8.16
N PHE A 2 11.51 -15.07 6.87
CA PHE A 2 10.36 -15.67 6.17
C PHE A 2 9.96 -16.98 6.84
N SER A 3 8.67 -17.13 7.17
CA SER A 3 8.10 -18.38 7.64
C SER A 3 7.89 -19.34 6.46
N ARG A 4 7.16 -20.44 6.66
CA ARG A 4 6.83 -21.41 5.59
C ARG A 4 6.11 -20.79 4.38
N HIS A 5 5.48 -19.63 4.56
CA HIS A 5 4.76 -18.87 3.54
C HIS A 5 5.17 -17.39 3.59
N VAL A 6 5.02 -16.69 2.46
CA VAL A 6 5.39 -15.26 2.34
C VAL A 6 4.20 -14.32 2.48
N SER A 7 3.02 -14.81 2.88
CA SER A 7 1.74 -14.08 2.91
C SER A 7 1.83 -12.68 3.54
N ARG A 8 2.52 -12.57 4.67
CA ARG A 8 2.68 -11.28 5.39
C ARG A 8 3.56 -10.26 4.68
N TYR A 9 4.35 -10.69 3.70
CA TYR A 9 5.26 -9.85 2.93
C TYR A 9 4.65 -9.42 1.60
N ILE A 10 3.54 -10.04 1.18
CA ILE A 10 2.87 -9.76 -0.10
C ILE A 10 2.50 -8.28 -0.24
N PRO A 11 1.90 -7.59 0.75
CA PRO A 11 1.57 -6.17 0.59
C PRO A 11 2.80 -5.31 0.32
N ALA A 12 3.82 -5.42 1.18
CA ALA A 12 5.07 -4.67 1.02
C ALA A 12 5.83 -5.04 -0.28
N TYR A 13 5.73 -6.29 -0.73
CA TYR A 13 6.27 -6.71 -2.03
C TYR A 13 5.56 -6.01 -3.20
N LEU A 14 4.22 -5.97 -3.18
CA LEU A 14 3.40 -5.34 -4.22
C LEU A 14 3.59 -3.82 -4.27
N ASP A 15 3.87 -3.20 -3.12
CA ASP A 15 4.12 -1.75 -2.99
C ASP A 15 5.59 -1.38 -3.20
N GLY A 16 6.47 -2.35 -3.51
CA GLY A 16 7.90 -2.13 -3.71
C GLY A 16 8.66 -1.68 -2.45
N GLN A 17 8.13 -1.96 -1.27
CA GLN A 17 8.66 -1.54 0.04
C GLN A 17 9.58 -2.56 0.72
N LEU A 18 9.86 -3.69 0.05
CA LEU A 18 10.84 -4.66 0.55
C LEU A 18 12.25 -4.29 0.11
N ALA A 19 13.23 -4.54 0.98
CA ALA A 19 14.62 -4.55 0.57
C ALA A 19 14.85 -5.59 -0.54
N GLU A 20 15.79 -5.32 -1.45
CA GLU A 20 16.02 -6.12 -2.67
C GLU A 20 16.17 -7.62 -2.38
N ALA A 21 16.91 -7.98 -1.34
CA ALA A 21 17.10 -9.37 -0.93
C ALA A 21 15.79 -10.06 -0.52
N ASP A 22 14.90 -9.35 0.17
CA ASP A 22 13.60 -9.89 0.61
C ASP A 22 12.57 -9.89 -0.53
N ALA A 23 12.64 -8.93 -1.45
CA ALA A 23 11.84 -8.92 -2.67
C ALA A 23 12.16 -10.13 -3.55
N ARG A 24 13.45 -10.38 -3.81
CA ARG A 24 13.90 -11.54 -4.60
C ARG A 24 13.50 -12.88 -3.97
N ARG A 25 13.58 -12.99 -2.65
CA ARG A 25 13.13 -14.20 -1.91
C ARG A 25 11.62 -14.40 -2.03
N THR A 26 10.86 -13.32 -1.95
CA THR A 26 9.40 -13.34 -2.12
C THR A 26 9.05 -13.80 -3.53
N GLU A 27 9.67 -13.23 -4.56
CA GLU A 27 9.48 -13.61 -5.96
C GLU A 27 9.79 -15.10 -6.20
N LEU A 28 10.92 -15.60 -5.71
CA LEU A 28 11.28 -17.02 -5.83
C LEU A 28 10.24 -17.93 -5.16
N HIS A 29 9.72 -17.54 -4.00
CA HIS A 29 8.68 -18.31 -3.32
C HIS A 29 7.36 -18.28 -4.09
N LEU A 30 6.97 -17.12 -4.64
CA LEU A 30 5.79 -17.01 -5.49
C LEU A 30 5.91 -17.91 -6.72
N ASN A 31 7.09 -18.12 -7.29
CA ASN A 31 7.25 -19.06 -8.41
C ASN A 31 7.00 -20.53 -8.04
N THR A 32 7.11 -20.91 -6.77
CA THR A 32 7.03 -22.32 -6.33
C THR A 32 5.80 -22.65 -5.48
N CYS A 33 5.22 -21.68 -4.78
CA CYS A 33 4.09 -21.91 -3.88
C CYS A 33 2.76 -21.42 -4.49
N ALA A 34 1.90 -22.37 -4.90
CA ALA A 34 0.58 -22.06 -5.45
C ALA A 34 -0.30 -21.25 -4.49
N ARG A 35 -0.30 -21.59 -3.20
CA ARG A 35 -1.06 -20.86 -2.18
C ARG A 35 -0.68 -19.38 -2.12
N CYS A 36 0.62 -19.08 -2.02
CA CYS A 36 1.08 -17.70 -1.93
C CYS A 36 0.87 -16.93 -3.24
N ARG A 37 0.89 -17.60 -4.40
CA ARG A 37 0.45 -16.97 -5.66
C ARG A 37 -1.01 -16.58 -5.63
N THR A 38 -1.89 -17.48 -5.22
CA THR A 38 -3.33 -17.21 -5.11
C THR A 38 -3.58 -16.00 -4.20
N GLU A 39 -2.98 -16.00 -3.01
CA GLU A 39 -3.08 -14.86 -2.08
C GLU A 39 -2.52 -13.56 -2.69
N CYS A 40 -1.42 -13.63 -3.44
CA CYS A 40 -0.84 -12.46 -4.13
C CYS A 40 -1.80 -11.90 -5.20
N ASP A 41 -2.40 -12.78 -6.00
CA ASP A 41 -3.33 -12.41 -7.05
C ASP A 41 -4.64 -11.85 -6.49
N GLU A 42 -5.12 -12.34 -5.35
CA GLU A 42 -6.26 -11.78 -4.63
C GLU A 42 -5.99 -10.33 -4.19
N VAL A 43 -4.83 -10.07 -3.59
CA VAL A 43 -4.44 -8.71 -3.19
C VAL A 43 -4.32 -7.78 -4.39
N LYS A 44 -3.69 -8.24 -5.49
CA LYS A 44 -3.60 -7.47 -6.75
C LYS A 44 -4.99 -7.11 -7.29
N ARG A 45 -5.91 -8.08 -7.36
CA ARG A 45 -7.29 -7.83 -7.81
C ARG A 45 -7.99 -6.79 -6.93
N GLY A 46 -7.83 -6.88 -5.61
CA GLY A 46 -8.37 -5.87 -4.68
C GLY A 46 -7.84 -4.46 -4.97
N ARG A 47 -6.54 -4.33 -5.19
CA ARG A 47 -5.90 -3.05 -5.56
C ARG A 47 -6.42 -2.52 -6.90
N ASP A 48 -6.51 -3.38 -7.90
CA ASP A 48 -6.95 -2.97 -9.24
C ASP A 48 -8.43 -2.53 -9.23
N LEU A 49 -9.28 -3.13 -8.39
CA LEU A 49 -10.65 -2.67 -8.16
C LEU A 49 -10.70 -1.27 -7.53
N LEU A 50 -9.78 -0.95 -6.61
CA LEU A 50 -9.71 0.38 -5.99
C LEU A 50 -9.40 1.48 -7.00
N LEU A 51 -8.68 1.17 -8.09
CA LEU A 51 -8.40 2.14 -9.17
C LEU A 51 -9.67 2.60 -9.91
N HIS A 52 -10.76 1.85 -9.79
CA HIS A 52 -12.05 2.18 -10.39
C HIS A 52 -12.99 2.94 -9.45
N VAL A 53 -12.56 3.22 -8.22
CA VAL A 53 -13.35 4.04 -7.29
C VAL A 53 -13.27 5.50 -7.76
N PRO A 54 -14.41 6.14 -8.10
CA PRO A 54 -14.39 7.52 -8.55
C PRO A 54 -13.92 8.45 -7.42
N PRO A 55 -13.08 9.46 -7.73
CA PRO A 55 -12.75 10.48 -6.75
C PRO A 55 -14.02 11.24 -6.35
N ILE A 56 -14.14 11.56 -5.06
CA ILE A 56 -15.20 12.43 -4.55
C ILE A 56 -14.61 13.81 -4.25
N GLU A 57 -15.38 14.85 -4.53
CA GLU A 57 -14.97 16.22 -4.19
C GLU A 57 -14.96 16.37 -2.66
N ALA A 58 -13.90 16.97 -2.14
CA ALA A 58 -13.79 17.22 -0.70
C ALA A 58 -14.78 18.32 -0.29
N PRO A 59 -15.46 18.21 0.86
CA PRO A 59 -16.28 19.29 1.39
C PRO A 59 -15.45 20.56 1.61
N ALA A 60 -16.00 21.73 1.29
CA ALA A 60 -15.31 23.01 1.44
C ALA A 60 -14.78 23.26 2.86
N SER A 61 -15.42 22.69 3.89
CA SER A 61 -14.98 22.77 5.29
C SER A 61 -13.61 22.15 5.55
N ILE A 62 -13.17 21.20 4.70
CA ILE A 62 -11.82 20.61 4.79
C ILE A 62 -10.78 21.68 4.45
N TRP A 63 -11.00 22.49 3.42
CA TRP A 63 -10.07 23.56 3.05
C TRP A 63 -9.94 24.62 4.13
N SER A 64 -11.07 25.09 4.68
CA SER A 64 -11.03 26.04 5.81
C SER A 64 -10.31 25.47 7.03
N SER A 65 -10.39 24.16 7.25
CA SER A 65 -9.66 23.50 8.34
C SER A 65 -8.16 23.46 8.09
N ILE A 66 -7.73 23.19 6.85
CA ILE A 66 -6.32 23.17 6.44
C ILE A 66 -5.71 24.56 6.55
N GLU A 67 -6.37 25.59 6.01
CA GLU A 67 -5.94 26.99 6.07
C GLU A 67 -5.66 27.42 7.51
N ARG A 68 -6.61 27.16 8.41
CA ARG A 68 -6.48 27.48 9.84
C ARG A 68 -5.27 26.83 10.50
N VAL A 69 -4.94 25.59 10.14
CA VAL A 69 -3.75 24.88 10.68
C VAL A 69 -2.46 25.48 10.14
N LEU A 70 -2.43 25.86 8.86
CA LEU A 70 -1.27 26.51 8.24
C LEU A 70 -1.00 27.89 8.86
N GLU A 71 -2.04 28.69 9.12
CA GLU A 71 -1.93 30.01 9.77
C GLU A 71 -1.34 29.91 11.19
N GLN A 72 -1.78 28.91 11.96
CA GLN A 72 -1.28 28.66 13.31
C GLN A 72 0.18 28.19 13.32
N SER A 73 0.58 27.46 12.30
CA SER A 73 1.96 26.95 12.15
C SER A 73 2.92 28.03 11.64
N GLY A 74 2.42 29.02 10.87
CA GLY A 74 3.21 30.13 10.35
C GLY A 74 3.36 31.34 11.29
N SER A 75 2.60 31.40 12.39
CA SER A 75 2.62 32.52 13.35
C SER A 75 3.68 32.39 14.46
N GLY A 76 4.65 31.49 14.30
CA GLY A 76 5.79 31.30 15.19
C GLY A 76 7.09 31.84 14.60
N THR A 77 7.17 33.15 14.32
CA THR A 77 8.42 33.90 14.12
C THR A 77 8.36 35.16 14.97
#